data_AF-A0A1E4GSG6-F1
#
_entry.id   AF-A0A1E4GSG6-F1
#
_cell.length_a   1.000
_cell.length_b   1.000
_cell.length_c   1.000
_cell.angle_alpha   90.00
_cell.angle_beta   90.00
_cell.angle_gamma   90.00
#
_symmetry.space_group_name_H-M   'P 1'
#
loop_
_entity.id
_entity.type
_entity.pdbx_description
1 polymer ?
#
loop_
_entity_poly.entity_id
_entity_poly.type
_entity_poly.pdbx_seq_one_letter_code
_entity_poly.pdbx_strand_id
1 'polypeptide(L)' 'MPQGRALAYSLSHDAEVWRWCVYDEDGETVADGAHPTQDAAQAAVDLTLRRAGGDRRVTA' A
#
# COMPACT_ATOMS: atom_id res chain seq x y z
N MET A 1 -21.89 -7.60 -7.72
CA MET A 1 -20.44 -7.85 -7.83
C MET A 1 -19.80 -7.32 -6.56
N PRO A 2 -19.03 -8.09 -5.77
CA PRO A 2 -18.30 -7.52 -4.65
C PRO A 2 -17.21 -6.63 -5.25
N GLN A 3 -17.38 -5.31 -5.15
CA GLN A 3 -16.28 -4.39 -5.38
C GLN A 3 -15.36 -4.57 -4.18
N GLY A 4 -14.40 -5.49 -4.29
CA GLY A 4 -13.33 -5.58 -3.31
C GLY A 4 -12.68 -4.21 -3.26
N ARG A 5 -12.61 -3.59 -2.08
CA ARG A 5 -11.94 -2.29 -1.91
C ARG A 5 -10.60 -2.36 -2.63
N ALA A 6 -10.44 -1.52 -3.63
CA ALA A 6 -9.22 -1.48 -4.41
C ALA A 6 -8.33 -0.44 -3.74
N LEU A 7 -7.34 -0.90 -2.99
CA LEU A 7 -6.29 -0.02 -2.52
C LEU A 7 -5.45 0.38 -3.74
N ALA A 8 -5.29 1.67 -3.95
CA ALA A 8 -4.38 2.18 -4.96
C ALA A 8 -3.00 2.36 -4.33
N TYR A 9 -1.93 2.09 -5.08
CA TYR A 9 -0.59 2.41 -4.63
C TYR A 9 0.18 3.15 -5.71
N SER A 10 1.10 3.99 -5.28
CA SER A 10 2.11 4.60 -6.14
C SER A 10 3.49 4.19 -5.65
N LEU A 11 4.38 3.82 -6.58
CA LEU A 11 5.78 3.50 -6.31
C LEU A 11 6.63 4.35 -7.25
N SER A 12 7.41 5.26 -6.67
CA SER A 12 8.26 6.21 -7.38
C SER A 12 9.70 6.09 -6.90
N HIS A 13 10.65 6.18 -7.83
CA HIS A 13 12.06 6.25 -7.50
C HIS A 13 12.50 7.72 -7.44
N ASP A 14 12.94 8.17 -6.26
CA ASP A 14 13.35 9.55 -5.99
C ASP A 14 14.84 9.56 -5.63
N ALA A 15 15.65 10.12 -6.53
CA ALA A 15 17.12 10.21 -6.47
C ALA A 15 17.88 8.88 -6.27
N GLU A 16 17.82 8.33 -5.05
CA GLU A 16 18.53 7.11 -4.60
C GLU A 16 17.63 6.18 -3.77
N VAL A 17 16.36 6.52 -3.59
CA VAL A 17 15.41 5.76 -2.77
C VAL A 17 14.11 5.50 -3.53
N TRP A 18 13.51 4.36 -3.24
CA TRP A 18 12.19 3.96 -3.68
C TRP A 18 11.17 4.40 -2.65
N ARG A 19 10.35 5.38 -3.03
CA ARG A 19 9.26 5.91 -2.23
C ARG A 19 7.95 5.29 -2.67
N TRP A 20 7.12 4.93 -1.72
CA TRP A 20 5.82 4.33 -1.99
C TRP A 20 4.74 4.95 -1.12
N CYS A 21 3.53 5.01 -1.68
CA CYS A 21 2.34 5.47 -0.97
C CYS A 21 1.16 4.51 -1.21
N VAL A 22 0.59 4.09 -0.09
CA VAL A 22 -0.69 3.48 0.24
C VAL A 22 -1.92 4.38 0.15
N TYR A 23 -2.83 4.25 -0.82
CA TYR A 23 -4.09 4.99 -0.81
C TYR A 23 -5.30 4.08 -0.65
N ASP A 24 -6.26 4.50 0.17
CA ASP A 24 -7.56 3.84 0.30
C ASP A 24 -8.56 4.31 -0.79
N GLU A 25 -9.79 3.80 -0.78
CA GLU A 25 -10.82 4.11 -1.77
C GLU A 25 -11.23 5.60 -1.77
N ASP A 26 -11.03 6.29 -0.65
CA ASP A 26 -11.26 7.73 -0.50
C ASP A 26 -10.08 8.58 -1.02
N GLY A 27 -8.94 7.95 -1.36
CA GLY A 27 -7.70 8.64 -1.71
C GLY A 27 -6.87 9.09 -0.51
N GLU A 28 -7.30 8.75 0.70
CA GLU A 28 -6.55 8.98 1.95
C GLU A 28 -5.27 8.15 1.96
N THR A 29 -4.17 8.78 2.37
CA THR A 29 -2.89 8.05 2.50
C THR A 29 -2.93 7.22 3.78
N VAL A 30 -3.08 5.90 3.62
CA VAL A 30 -3.10 4.96 4.74
C VAL A 30 -1.71 4.54 5.19
N ALA A 31 -0.73 4.66 4.30
CA ALA A 31 0.66 4.33 4.59
C ALA A 31 1.59 4.96 3.55
N ASP A 32 2.78 5.32 3.97
CA ASP A 32 3.86 5.71 3.07
C ASP A 32 5.20 5.18 3.59
N GLY A 33 6.19 5.09 2.70
CA GLY A 33 7.52 4.66 3.08
C GLY A 33 8.58 4.95 2.01
N ALA A 34 9.83 4.88 2.42
CA ALA A 34 10.99 5.03 1.55
C ALA A 34 12.05 3.98 1.87
N HIS A 35 12.56 3.31 0.84
CA HIS A 35 13.59 2.27 0.97
C HIS A 35 14.70 2.46 -0.07
N PRO A 36 15.95 2.09 0.23
CA PRO A 36 17.06 2.22 -0.72
C PRO A 36 16.92 1.29 -1.95
N THR A 37 16.14 0.22 -1.85
CA THR A 37 15.99 -0.79 -2.92
C THR A 37 14.53 -0.99 -3.28
N GLN A 38 14.27 -1.23 -4.56
CA GLN A 38 12.93 -1.52 -5.08
C GLN A 38 12.29 -2.72 -4.38
N ASP A 39 13.04 -3.80 -4.17
CA ASP A 39 12.55 -5.03 -3.54
C ASP A 39 11.99 -4.76 -2.13
N ALA A 40 12.75 -4.06 -1.29
CA ALA A 40 12.30 -3.66 0.05
C ALA A 40 11.05 -2.77 0.01
N ALA A 41 10.97 -1.82 -0.93
CA ALA A 41 9.78 -0.99 -1.12
C ALA A 41 8.56 -1.81 -1.56
N GLN A 42 8.74 -2.71 -2.52
CA GLN A 42 7.70 -3.59 -3.03
C GLN A 42 7.19 -4.54 -1.94
N ALA A 43 8.08 -5.11 -1.14
CA ALA A 43 7.73 -5.98 -0.01
C ALA A 43 6.95 -5.22 1.07
N ALA A 44 7.33 -3.97 1.36
CA ALA A 44 6.61 -3.12 2.30
C ALA A 44 5.20 -2.76 1.79
N VAL A 45 5.06 -2.43 0.50
CA VAL A 45 3.76 -2.20 -0.16
C VAL A 45 2.88 -3.44 -0.09
N ASP A 46 3.38 -4.61 -0.49
CA ASP A 46 2.61 -5.87 -0.48
C ASP A 46 2.16 -6.24 0.94
N LEU A 47 3.03 -6.11 1.94
CA LEU A 47 2.67 -6.33 3.34
C LEU A 47 1.56 -5.37 3.80
N THR A 48 1.65 -4.11 3.40
CA THR A 48 0.66 -3.07 3.73
C THR A 48 -0.68 -3.35 3.06
N LEU A 49 -0.67 -3.67 1.76
CA LEU A 49 -1.88 -4.05 1.01
C LEU A 49 -2.55 -5.30 1.61
N ARG A 50 -1.78 -6.28 2.06
CA ARG A 50 -2.31 -7.47 2.74
C ARG A 50 -2.92 -7.15 4.09
N ARG A 51 -2.31 -6.25 4.87
CA ARG A 51 -2.82 -5.80 6.18
C ARG A 51 -4.11 -4.99 6.01
N ALA A 52 -4.09 -3.96 5.17
CA ALA A 52 -5.24 -3.10 4.90
C ALA A 52 -6.37 -3.87 4.18
N GLY A 53 -6.03 -4.79 3.27
CA GLY A 53 -6.98 -5.69 2.62
C GLY A 53 -7.56 -6.75 3.55
N GLY A 54 -6.77 -7.22 4.52
CA GLY A 54 -7.14 -8.26 5.49
C GLY A 54 -7.92 -7.79 6.71
N ASP A 55 -7.84 -6.50 7.05
CA ASP A 55 -8.54 -5.91 8.21
C ASP A 55 -10.01 -5.58 7.89
N ARG A 56 -10.77 -6.59 7.48
CA ARG A 56 -12.23 -6.60 7.64
C ARG A 56 -12.68 -8.00 7.97
N ARG A 57 -12.28 -8.48 9.14
CA ARG A 57 -13.07 -9.52 9.80
C ARG A 57 -14.40 -8.88 10.17
N VAL A 58 -15.41 -9.24 9.39
CA VAL A 58 -16.83 -9.09 9.70
C VAL A 58 -17.02 -9.61 11.13
N THR A 59 -17.11 -8.71 12.11
CA THR A 59 -17.64 -9.06 13.43
C THR A 59 -19.15 -9.10 13.28
N ALA A 60 -19.68 -10.32 13.35
CA ALA A 60 -21.11 -10.63 13.36
C ALA A 60 -21.78 -10.13 14.64
#